data_AF-A0A1G3YTY5-F1
#
_entry.id   AF-A0A1G3YTY5-F1
#
_cell.length_a   1.000
_cell.length_b   1.000
_cell.length_c   1.000
_cell.angle_alpha   90.00
_cell.angle_beta   90.00
_cell.angle_gamma   90.00
#
_symmetry.space_group_name_H-M   'P 1'
#
loop_
_entity.id
_entity.type
_entity.pdbx_description
1 polymer ?
#
loop_
_entity_poly.entity_id
_entity_poly.type
_entity_poly.pdbx_seq_one_letter_code
_entity_poly.pdbx_strand_id
1 'polypeptide(L)'
;MEKLDPRAKIAIIVAFSVVVFLLEDWTTILPTFALAVLLWFLAGLRLGGLIAYIKPLRFLFVFLILAQAFFHPGSTRLWGSPLTVEGLFFGFMLCLRVLTLAFTLPLLLATSSVEEIVLALTRLGLPYRTAYTATTALNQLPVLRADIASITAAQRLRGSAAFGRGKFFRKLRAYPSLAVPLVMSSMRRAALMGAAMDARAFGCSAARTSIQNLRFTSVDALASVSAFVVSCTLVVIDRAF
;
A
#
# COMPACT_ATOMS: atom_id res chain seq x y z
N MET A 1 -4.47 -14.50 11.41
CA MET A 1 -3.66 -13.36 10.94
C MET A 1 -3.72 -12.14 11.88
N GLU A 2 -4.82 -11.90 12.60
CA GLU A 2 -4.97 -10.71 13.49
C GLU A 2 -3.98 -10.63 14.66
N LYS A 3 -3.36 -11.74 15.08
CA LYS A 3 -2.41 -11.74 16.22
C LYS A 3 -0.94 -11.92 15.85
N LEU A 4 -0.60 -11.95 14.56
CA LEU A 4 0.81 -12.08 14.15
C LEU A 4 1.54 -10.75 14.28
N ASP A 5 2.80 -10.84 14.69
CA ASP A 5 3.69 -9.69 14.82
C ASP A 5 3.82 -8.95 13.48
N PRO A 6 3.56 -7.63 13.42
CA PRO A 6 3.60 -6.81 12.20
C PRO A 6 4.92 -6.93 11.42
N ARG A 7 6.06 -7.14 12.11
CA ARG A 7 7.36 -7.39 11.45
C ARG A 7 7.38 -8.67 10.60
N ALA A 8 6.78 -9.75 11.09
CA ALA A 8 6.71 -11.02 10.39
C ALA A 8 5.83 -10.87 9.16
N LYS A 9 4.70 -10.16 9.28
CA LYS A 9 3.80 -9.84 8.16
C LYS A 9 4.51 -9.03 7.08
N ILE A 10 5.25 -7.99 7.45
CA ILE A 10 6.03 -7.19 6.49
C ILE A 10 7.05 -8.06 5.79
N ALA A 11 7.83 -8.86 6.52
CA ALA A 11 8.82 -9.75 5.93
C ALA A 11 8.19 -10.77 4.97
N ILE A 12 7.06 -11.38 5.35
CA ILE A 12 6.31 -12.33 4.52
C ILE A 12 5.80 -11.65 3.24
N ILE A 13 5.23 -10.45 3.34
CA ILE A 13 4.69 -9.74 2.19
C ILE A 13 5.79 -9.27 1.24
N VAL A 14 6.91 -8.78 1.78
CA VAL A 14 8.08 -8.42 0.96
C VAL A 14 8.64 -9.66 0.26
N ALA A 15 8.83 -10.77 0.98
CA ALA A 15 9.30 -12.02 0.39
C ALA A 15 8.33 -12.54 -0.69
N PHE A 16 7.03 -12.53 -0.41
CA PHE A 16 6.00 -12.92 -1.36
C PHE A 16 6.00 -12.02 -2.61
N SER A 17 6.16 -10.71 -2.43
CA SER A 17 6.27 -9.74 -3.54
C SER A 17 7.50 -10.02 -4.41
N VAL A 18 8.65 -10.32 -3.81
CA VAL A 18 9.88 -10.69 -4.54
C VAL A 18 9.68 -11.98 -5.31
N VAL A 19 9.05 -13.00 -4.70
CA VAL A 19 8.77 -14.27 -5.38
C VAL A 19 7.83 -14.10 -6.55
N VAL A 20 6.70 -13.39 -6.38
CA VAL A 20 5.77 -13.12 -7.49
C VAL A 20 6.44 -12.39 -8.65
N PHE A 21 7.46 -11.57 -8.39
CA PHE A 21 8.23 -10.91 -9.43
C PHE A 21 9.13 -11.88 -10.23
N LEU A 22 9.65 -12.92 -9.55
CA LEU A 22 10.54 -13.93 -10.13
C LEU A 22 9.80 -15.02 -10.93
N LEU A 23 8.49 -15.21 -10.69
CA LEU A 23 7.69 -16.24 -11.36
C LEU A 23 7.40 -15.85 -12.81
N GLU A 24 7.87 -16.64 -13.76
CA GLU A 24 7.66 -16.40 -15.19
C GLU A 24 6.55 -17.26 -15.80
N ASP A 25 6.30 -18.44 -15.22
CA ASP A 25 5.39 -19.43 -15.80
C ASP A 25 3.92 -19.31 -15.40
N TRP A 26 3.04 -19.77 -16.29
CA TRP A 26 1.60 -19.79 -16.04
C TRP A 26 1.20 -20.78 -14.94
N THR A 27 1.95 -21.88 -14.82
CA THR A 27 1.72 -22.94 -13.84
C THR A 27 1.97 -22.48 -12.42
N THR A 28 2.83 -21.48 -12.23
CA THR A 28 3.21 -20.94 -10.91
C THR A 28 2.46 -19.65 -10.58
N ILE A 29 2.17 -18.81 -11.57
CA ILE A 29 1.47 -17.53 -11.35
C ILE A 29 -0.01 -17.71 -11.02
N LEU A 30 -0.67 -18.69 -11.64
CA LEU A 30 -2.10 -18.96 -11.42
C LEU A 30 -2.39 -19.46 -9.99
N PRO A 31 -1.67 -20.45 -9.43
CA PRO A 31 -1.89 -20.86 -8.04
C PRO A 31 -1.47 -19.80 -7.04
N THR A 32 -0.43 -19.00 -7.31
CA THR A 32 -0.08 -17.87 -6.41
C THR A 32 -1.13 -16.78 -6.41
N PHE A 33 -1.72 -16.45 -7.56
CA PHE A 33 -2.86 -15.56 -7.62
C PHE A 33 -4.08 -16.11 -6.87
N ALA A 34 -4.40 -17.40 -7.07
CA ALA A 34 -5.48 -18.06 -6.35
C ALA A 34 -5.28 -18.05 -4.83
N LEU A 35 -4.04 -18.28 -4.36
CA LEU A 35 -3.67 -18.15 -2.95
C LEU A 35 -3.86 -16.72 -2.44
N ALA A 36 -3.43 -15.70 -3.20
CA ALA A 36 -3.62 -14.30 -2.81
C ALA A 36 -5.09 -13.93 -2.67
N VAL A 37 -5.94 -14.41 -3.59
CA VAL A 37 -7.40 -14.25 -3.52
C VAL A 37 -8.00 -15.00 -2.33
N LEU A 38 -7.54 -16.23 -2.06
CA LEU A 38 -7.98 -16.98 -0.88
C LEU A 38 -7.65 -16.21 0.41
N LEU A 39 -6.42 -15.73 0.56
CA LEU A 39 -6.00 -14.93 1.72
C LEU A 39 -6.82 -13.63 1.85
N TRP A 40 -7.20 -13.01 0.75
CA TRP A 40 -8.09 -11.86 0.74
C TRP A 40 -9.45 -12.16 1.37
N PHE A 41 -10.06 -13.31 1.02
CA PHE A 41 -11.32 -13.75 1.62
C PHE A 41 -11.16 -14.13 3.09
N LEU A 42 -10.09 -14.83 3.46
CA LEU A 42 -9.82 -15.15 4.87
C LEU A 42 -9.58 -13.90 5.72
N ALA A 43 -9.08 -12.82 5.14
CA ALA A 43 -8.94 -11.52 5.80
C ALA A 43 -10.28 -10.78 5.99
N GLY A 44 -11.41 -11.34 5.54
CA GLY A 44 -12.74 -10.75 5.69
C GLY A 44 -12.99 -9.54 4.80
N LEU A 45 -12.16 -9.34 3.77
CA LEU A 45 -12.26 -8.19 2.88
C LEU A 45 -13.40 -8.34 1.88
N ARG A 46 -14.21 -7.28 1.74
CA ARG A 46 -15.35 -7.26 0.82
C ARG A 46 -14.91 -7.28 -0.64
N LEU A 47 -15.61 -8.05 -1.48
CA LEU A 47 -15.45 -8.08 -2.94
C LEU A 47 -15.55 -6.70 -3.60
N GLY A 48 -16.37 -5.80 -3.04
CA GLY A 48 -16.48 -4.42 -3.53
C GLY A 48 -15.16 -3.63 -3.41
N GLY A 49 -14.32 -3.95 -2.43
CA GLY A 49 -12.97 -3.39 -2.32
C GLY A 49 -12.07 -3.84 -3.46
N LEU A 50 -12.12 -5.12 -3.82
CA LEU A 50 -11.33 -5.69 -4.92
C LEU A 50 -11.67 -5.04 -6.27
N ILE A 51 -12.95 -4.84 -6.56
CA ILE A 51 -13.39 -4.14 -7.78
C ILE A 51 -12.93 -2.67 -7.78
N ALA A 52 -12.94 -2.00 -6.62
CA ALA A 52 -12.46 -0.63 -6.51
C ALA A 52 -10.96 -0.50 -6.84
N TYR A 53 -10.15 -1.52 -6.53
CA TYR A 53 -8.73 -1.57 -6.91
C TYR A 53 -8.51 -1.93 -8.38
N ILE A 54 -9.30 -2.84 -8.95
CA ILE A 54 -9.18 -3.24 -10.37
C ILE A 54 -9.62 -2.10 -11.31
N LYS A 55 -10.64 -1.33 -10.91
CA LYS A 55 -11.24 -0.29 -11.75
C LYS A 55 -10.25 0.75 -12.32
N PRO A 56 -9.32 1.35 -11.54
CA PRO A 56 -8.29 2.24 -12.08
C PRO A 56 -7.25 1.49 -12.93
N LEU A 57 -6.94 0.23 -12.60
CA LEU A 57 -5.94 -0.57 -13.32
C LEU A 57 -6.43 -1.08 -14.68
N ARG A 58 -7.74 -1.07 -14.97
CA ARG A 58 -8.28 -1.58 -16.25
C ARG A 58 -7.59 -0.99 -17.49
N PHE A 59 -7.26 0.30 -17.46
CA PHE A 59 -6.61 0.97 -18.60
C PHE A 59 -5.17 0.48 -18.76
N LEU A 60 -4.47 0.30 -17.64
CA LEU A 60 -3.13 -0.28 -17.61
C LEU A 60 -3.14 -1.71 -18.15
N PHE A 61 -4.11 -2.55 -17.78
CA PHE A 61 -4.21 -3.93 -18.28
C PHE A 61 -4.46 -4.01 -19.78
N VAL A 62 -5.39 -3.20 -20.29
CA VAL A 62 -5.63 -3.14 -21.74
C VAL A 62 -4.37 -2.69 -22.47
N PHE A 63 -3.68 -1.67 -21.96
CA PHE A 63 -2.42 -1.20 -22.52
C PHE A 63 -1.33 -2.29 -22.49
N LEU A 64 -1.16 -3.00 -21.37
CA LEU A 64 -0.14 -4.05 -21.23
C LEU A 64 -0.41 -5.23 -22.18
N ILE A 65 -1.66 -5.69 -22.27
CA ILE A 65 -2.03 -6.79 -23.17
C ILE A 65 -1.80 -6.38 -24.63
N LEU A 66 -2.21 -5.18 -25.02
CA LEU A 66 -1.98 -4.68 -26.37
C LEU A 66 -0.50 -4.51 -26.66
N ALA A 67 0.27 -3.90 -25.76
CA ALA A 67 1.70 -3.74 -25.94
C ALA A 67 2.41 -5.09 -26.12
N GLN A 68 2.11 -6.08 -25.28
CA GLN A 68 2.71 -7.40 -25.39
C GLN A 68 2.24 -8.16 -26.65
N ALA A 69 0.99 -8.01 -27.05
CA ALA A 69 0.48 -8.61 -28.28
C ALA A 69 1.20 -8.11 -29.55
N PHE A 70 1.70 -6.86 -29.56
CA PHE A 70 2.41 -6.28 -30.70
C PHE A 70 3.93 -6.46 -30.67
N PHE A 71 4.54 -6.41 -29.49
CA PHE A 71 6.00 -6.37 -29.34
C PHE A 71 6.63 -7.70 -28.92
N HIS A 72 5.85 -8.67 -28.44
CA HIS A 72 6.41 -9.94 -28.01
C HIS A 72 6.74 -10.84 -29.23
N PRO A 73 7.99 -11.32 -29.36
CA PRO A 73 8.38 -12.19 -30.46
C PRO A 73 7.70 -13.55 -30.32
N GLY A 74 6.70 -13.81 -31.17
CA GLY A 74 5.93 -15.06 -31.19
C GLY A 74 5.89 -15.68 -32.59
N SER A 75 5.84 -17.00 -32.63
CA SER A 75 5.84 -17.79 -33.87
C SER A 75 4.49 -17.83 -34.58
N THR A 76 3.37 -17.68 -33.85
CA THR A 76 2.02 -17.78 -34.40
C THR A 76 1.37 -16.41 -34.54
N ARG A 77 1.47 -15.84 -35.74
CA ARG A 77 0.79 -14.59 -36.09
C ARG A 77 -0.69 -14.83 -36.34
N LEU A 78 -1.55 -14.09 -35.64
CA LEU A 78 -2.99 -14.05 -35.90
C LEU A 78 -3.25 -13.23 -37.17
N TRP A 79 -3.89 -13.86 -38.16
CA TRP A 79 -4.38 -13.21 -39.39
C TRP A 79 -3.34 -12.35 -40.13
N GLY A 80 -2.07 -12.77 -40.19
CA GLY A 80 -1.03 -12.04 -40.94
C GLY A 80 -0.70 -10.63 -40.40
N SER A 81 -1.27 -10.26 -39.26
CA SER A 81 -0.98 -9.02 -38.54
C SER A 81 0.24 -9.21 -37.62
N PRO A 82 0.85 -8.14 -37.08
CA PRO A 82 1.91 -8.27 -36.07
C PRO A 82 1.40 -8.81 -34.72
N LEU A 83 0.12 -9.14 -34.56
CA LEU A 83 -0.41 -9.72 -33.32
C LEU A 83 -0.01 -11.19 -33.18
N THR A 84 0.61 -11.51 -32.05
CA THR A 84 1.01 -12.89 -31.69
C THR A 84 0.10 -13.44 -30.60
N VAL A 85 -0.27 -14.73 -30.71
CA VAL A 85 -1.06 -15.42 -29.66
C VAL A 85 -0.24 -15.51 -28.37
N GLU A 86 1.06 -15.76 -28.52
CA GLU A 86 2.02 -15.84 -27.43
C GLU A 86 2.13 -14.49 -26.70
N GLY A 87 2.15 -13.37 -27.43
CA GLY A 87 2.17 -12.04 -26.85
C GLY A 87 0.90 -11.68 -26.07
N LEU A 88 -0.27 -12.14 -26.54
CA LEU A 88 -1.53 -11.98 -25.81
C LEU A 88 -1.52 -12.77 -24.49
N PHE A 89 -1.05 -14.02 -24.54
CA PHE A 89 -0.94 -14.88 -23.37
C PHE A 89 0.05 -14.33 -22.35
N PHE A 90 1.22 -13.89 -22.81
CA PHE A 90 2.23 -13.23 -21.97
C PHE A 90 1.69 -11.93 -21.34
N GLY A 91 0.98 -11.11 -22.12
CA GLY A 91 0.32 -9.91 -21.63
C GLY A 91 -0.71 -10.21 -20.54
N PHE A 92 -1.47 -11.29 -20.68
CA PHE A 92 -2.42 -11.75 -19.66
C PHE A 92 -1.71 -12.21 -18.38
N MET A 93 -0.63 -12.99 -18.49
CA MET A 93 0.16 -13.38 -17.31
C MET A 93 0.73 -12.18 -16.57
N LEU A 94 1.24 -11.20 -17.31
CA LEU A 94 1.79 -9.98 -16.73
C LEU A 94 0.69 -9.18 -16.00
N CYS A 95 -0.54 -9.17 -16.53
CA CYS A 95 -1.69 -8.60 -15.82
C CYS A 95 -2.00 -9.36 -14.52
N LEU A 96 -1.99 -10.69 -14.53
CA LEU A 96 -2.14 -11.50 -13.31
C LEU A 96 -1.03 -11.19 -12.28
N ARG A 97 0.22 -11.05 -12.73
CA ARG A 97 1.36 -10.70 -11.88
C ARG A 97 1.14 -9.36 -11.19
N VAL A 98 0.81 -8.33 -11.97
CA VAL A 98 0.53 -6.99 -11.46
C VAL A 98 -0.67 -7.01 -10.50
N LEU A 99 -1.72 -7.78 -10.80
CA LEU A 99 -2.88 -7.90 -9.94
C LEU A 99 -2.56 -8.59 -8.60
N THR A 100 -1.77 -9.66 -8.64
CA THR A 100 -1.29 -10.38 -7.45
C THR A 100 -0.49 -9.44 -6.54
N LEU A 101 0.44 -8.67 -7.10
CA LEU A 101 1.20 -7.67 -6.36
C LEU A 101 0.31 -6.56 -5.80
N ALA A 102 -0.66 -6.08 -6.58
CA ALA A 102 -1.58 -5.04 -6.15
C ALA A 102 -2.43 -5.45 -4.94
N PHE A 103 -2.70 -6.76 -4.75
CA PHE A 103 -3.45 -7.27 -3.61
C PHE A 103 -2.64 -7.38 -2.32
N THR A 104 -1.31 -7.38 -2.37
CA THR A 104 -0.47 -7.53 -1.19
C THR A 104 -0.57 -6.34 -0.22
N LEU A 105 -0.60 -5.11 -0.74
CA LEU A 105 -0.63 -3.88 0.08
C LEU A 105 -1.94 -3.72 0.86
N PRO A 106 -3.15 -3.83 0.26
CA PRO A 106 -4.38 -3.73 1.04
C PRO A 106 -4.50 -4.86 2.07
N LEU A 107 -3.97 -6.04 1.78
CA LEU A 107 -3.96 -7.15 2.72
C LEU A 107 -3.09 -6.87 3.96
N LEU A 108 -1.94 -6.19 3.77
CA LEU A 108 -1.12 -5.69 4.89
C LEU A 108 -1.90 -4.65 5.73
N LEU A 109 -2.51 -3.67 5.06
CA LEU A 109 -3.23 -2.57 5.72
C LEU A 109 -4.53 -3.00 6.39
N ALA A 110 -5.15 -4.07 5.91
CA ALA A 110 -6.34 -4.66 6.52
C ALA A 110 -6.02 -5.45 7.79
N THR A 111 -4.84 -6.06 7.84
CA THR A 111 -4.44 -6.97 8.93
C THR A 111 -3.51 -6.32 9.96
N SER A 112 -3.04 -5.10 9.72
CA SER A 112 -2.11 -4.36 10.60
C SER A 112 -2.42 -2.88 10.59
N SER A 113 -2.34 -2.22 11.74
CA SER A 113 -2.49 -0.76 11.82
C SER A 113 -1.25 -0.04 11.25
N VAL A 114 -1.42 1.20 10.79
CA VAL A 114 -0.27 1.97 10.26
C VAL A 114 0.75 2.27 11.37
N GLU A 115 0.28 2.45 12.61
CA GLU A 115 1.14 2.63 13.78
C GLU A 115 2.01 1.39 14.03
N GLU A 116 1.42 0.19 13.95
CA GLU A 116 2.13 -1.09 14.07
C GLU A 116 3.20 -1.28 12.99
N ILE A 117 2.91 -0.85 11.75
CA ILE A 117 3.87 -0.91 10.63
C ILE A 117 5.07 0.00 10.92
N VAL A 118 4.83 1.23 11.37
CA VAL A 118 5.92 2.16 11.77
C VAL A 118 6.69 1.59 12.95
N LEU A 119 6.00 1.01 13.94
CA LEU A 119 6.64 0.39 15.10
C LEU A 119 7.54 -0.79 14.69
N ALA A 120 7.09 -1.64 13.78
CA ALA A 120 7.90 -2.73 13.22
C ALA A 120 9.13 -2.21 12.49
N LEU A 121 8.98 -1.15 11.68
CA LEU A 121 10.09 -0.48 11.01
C LEU A 121 11.13 0.06 12.01
N THR A 122 10.72 0.61 13.16
CA THR A 122 11.67 1.05 14.21
C THR A 122 12.54 -0.07 14.72
N ARG A 123 11.95 -1.26 14.90
CA ARG A 123 12.63 -2.44 15.43
C ARG A 123 13.57 -3.06 14.40
N LEU A 124 13.35 -2.77 13.11
CA LEU A 124 14.23 -3.18 12.00
C LEU A 124 15.44 -2.23 11.80
N GLY A 125 15.60 -1.19 12.64
CA GLY A 125 16.78 -0.33 12.64
C GLY A 125 16.52 1.14 12.34
N LEU A 126 15.25 1.56 12.15
CA LEU A 126 14.92 2.97 12.00
C LEU A 126 15.17 3.75 13.32
N PRO A 127 15.89 4.89 13.28
CA PRO A 127 16.09 5.71 14.47
C PRO A 127 14.77 6.09 15.14
N TYR A 128 14.76 6.09 16.46
CA TYR A 128 13.55 6.40 17.24
C TYR A 128 12.95 7.76 16.89
N ARG A 129 13.78 8.78 16.64
CA ARG A 129 13.31 10.11 16.25
C ARG A 129 12.51 10.09 14.95
N THR A 130 13.01 9.39 13.93
CA THR A 130 12.32 9.27 12.62
C THR A 130 11.03 8.48 12.72
N ALA A 131 11.01 7.46 13.57
CA ALA A 131 9.80 6.70 13.81
C ALA A 131 8.73 7.53 14.51
N TYR A 132 9.14 8.24 15.56
CA TYR A 132 8.25 9.08 16.34
C TYR A 132 7.64 10.20 15.51
N THR A 133 8.43 10.85 14.65
CA THR A 133 7.92 11.86 13.71
C THR A 133 6.95 11.25 12.70
N ALA A 134 7.24 10.06 12.17
CA ALA A 134 6.36 9.35 11.25
C ALA A 134 5.02 8.98 11.91
N THR A 135 5.03 8.34 13.09
CA THR A 135 3.81 8.01 13.83
C THR A 135 3.00 9.27 14.16
N THR A 136 3.68 10.34 14.60
CA THR A 136 3.03 11.62 14.88
C THR A 136 2.36 12.20 13.63
N ALA A 137 3.05 12.18 12.48
CA ALA A 137 2.49 12.69 11.22
C ALA A 137 1.25 11.89 10.78
N LEU A 138 1.28 10.56 10.93
CA LEU A 138 0.14 9.70 10.63
C LEU A 138 -1.05 9.99 11.54
N ASN A 139 -0.80 10.23 12.82
CA ASN A 139 -1.84 10.57 13.79
C ASN A 139 -2.43 11.97 13.58
N GLN A 140 -1.74 12.83 12.83
CA GLN A 140 -2.27 14.11 12.37
C GLN A 140 -3.20 13.96 11.15
N LEU A 141 -3.22 12.83 10.43
CA LEU A 141 -4.06 12.66 9.24
C LEU A 141 -5.56 12.76 9.52
N PRO A 142 -6.14 12.13 10.57
CA PRO A 142 -7.55 12.29 10.91
C PRO A 142 -7.91 13.73 11.27
N VAL A 143 -7.00 14.40 11.99
CA VAL A 143 -7.14 15.79 12.40
C VAL A 143 -7.12 16.72 11.18
N LEU A 144 -6.19 16.48 10.25
CA LEU A 144 -6.10 17.24 8.99
C LEU A 144 -7.39 17.09 8.17
N ARG A 145 -7.99 15.89 8.13
CA ARG A 145 -9.27 15.67 7.45
C ARG A 145 -10.41 16.45 8.12
N ALA A 146 -10.43 16.53 9.45
CA ALA A 146 -11.40 17.34 10.19
C ALA A 146 -11.19 18.85 9.96
N ASP A 147 -9.94 19.31 9.92
CA ASP A 147 -9.59 20.70 9.61
C ASP A 147 -10.03 21.05 8.17
N ILE A 148 -9.76 20.19 7.19
CA ILE A 148 -10.25 20.37 5.81
C ILE A 148 -11.78 20.46 5.79
N ALA A 149 -12.49 19.57 6.48
CA ALA A 149 -13.95 19.56 6.51
C ALA A 149 -14.52 20.84 7.14
N SER A 150 -13.94 21.31 8.24
CA SER A 150 -14.38 22.54 8.92
C SER A 150 -14.08 23.80 8.12
N ILE A 151 -12.88 23.93 7.55
CA ILE A 151 -12.49 25.08 6.72
C ILE A 151 -13.33 25.10 5.46
N THR A 152 -13.53 23.96 4.79
CA THR A 152 -14.40 23.91 3.59
C THR A 152 -15.84 24.28 3.91
N ALA A 153 -16.40 23.86 5.05
CA ALA A 153 -17.72 24.27 5.50
C ALA A 153 -17.79 25.79 5.75
N ALA A 154 -16.80 26.37 6.44
CA ALA A 154 -16.75 27.81 6.70
C ALA A 154 -16.61 28.63 5.40
N GLN A 155 -15.78 28.19 4.45
CA GLN A 155 -15.63 28.87 3.17
C GLN A 155 -16.89 28.77 2.30
N ARG A 156 -17.64 27.66 2.38
CA ARG A 156 -18.95 27.52 1.73
C ARG A 156 -19.97 28.52 2.27
N LEU A 157 -20.02 28.75 3.59
CA LEU A 157 -20.87 29.78 4.20
C LEU A 157 -20.49 31.20 3.77
N ARG A 158 -19.20 31.46 3.53
CA ARG A 158 -18.69 32.74 3.01
C ARG A 158 -18.91 32.92 1.50
N GLY A 159 -19.73 32.08 0.87
CA GLY A 159 -20.08 32.22 -0.55
C GLY A 159 -19.01 31.75 -1.54
N SER A 160 -17.95 31.08 -1.09
CA SER A 160 -16.96 30.49 -2.01
C SER A 160 -17.56 29.31 -2.77
N ALA A 161 -18.18 29.61 -3.92
CA ALA A 161 -18.85 28.64 -4.80
C ALA A 161 -17.89 27.64 -5.49
N ALA A 162 -16.61 27.64 -5.12
CA ALA A 162 -15.58 26.78 -5.69
C ALA A 162 -15.55 25.36 -5.10
N PHE A 163 -16.12 25.13 -3.91
CA PHE A 163 -16.13 23.82 -3.25
C PHE A 163 -17.35 22.94 -3.61
N GLY A 164 -17.91 23.15 -4.81
CA GLY A 164 -19.05 22.41 -5.37
C GLY A 164 -18.94 22.22 -6.91
N ARG A 165 -19.93 22.74 -7.66
CA ARG A 165 -20.03 22.68 -9.14
C ARG A 165 -19.47 23.96 -9.81
N GLY A 166 -18.16 24.02 -10.06
CA GLY A 166 -17.52 25.10 -10.82
C GLY A 166 -16.48 24.58 -11.80
N LYS A 167 -16.22 25.32 -12.88
CA LYS A 167 -15.14 25.05 -13.86
C LYS A 167 -13.79 24.88 -13.15
N PHE A 168 -12.91 24.02 -13.68
CA PHE A 168 -11.58 23.69 -13.09
C PHE A 168 -10.80 24.93 -12.62
N PHE A 169 -10.76 25.98 -13.44
CA PHE A 169 -10.11 27.26 -13.11
C PHE A 169 -10.69 27.96 -11.87
N ARG A 170 -12.01 27.89 -11.64
CA ARG A 170 -12.65 28.48 -10.44
C ARG A 170 -12.29 27.70 -9.17
N LYS A 171 -12.08 26.38 -9.28
CA LYS A 171 -11.58 25.55 -8.17
C LYS A 171 -10.15 25.92 -7.83
N LEU A 172 -9.29 26.07 -8.85
CA LEU A 172 -7.89 26.46 -8.66
C LEU A 172 -7.76 27.81 -7.94
N ARG A 173 -8.57 28.80 -8.34
CA ARG A 173 -8.54 30.14 -7.73
C ARG A 173 -8.97 30.16 -6.25
N ALA A 174 -9.72 29.16 -5.80
CA ALA A 174 -10.17 29.05 -4.41
C ALA A 174 -9.29 28.14 -3.54
N TYR A 175 -8.26 27.49 -4.11
CA TYR A 175 -7.31 26.71 -3.31
C TYR A 175 -6.64 27.53 -2.19
N PRO A 176 -6.20 28.78 -2.42
CA PRO A 176 -5.56 29.58 -1.39
C PRO A 176 -6.43 29.79 -0.14
N SER A 177 -7.76 29.89 -0.29
CA SER A 177 -8.67 30.12 0.85
C SER A 177 -8.85 28.89 1.74
N LEU A 178 -8.46 27.70 1.26
CA LEU A 178 -8.35 26.47 2.05
C LEU A 178 -6.91 26.24 2.54
N ALA A 179 -5.94 26.41 1.65
CA ALA A 179 -4.55 26.09 1.92
C ALA A 179 -3.94 27.01 2.99
N VAL A 180 -4.16 28.32 2.92
CA VAL A 180 -3.57 29.27 3.88
C VAL A 180 -4.04 28.99 5.31
N PRO A 181 -5.35 28.88 5.62
CA PRO A 181 -5.79 28.56 6.98
C PRO A 181 -5.29 27.20 7.49
N LEU A 182 -5.22 26.20 6.60
CA LEU A 182 -4.76 24.85 6.93
C LEU A 182 -3.26 24.84 7.27
N VAL A 183 -2.44 25.56 6.51
CA VAL A 183 -1.01 25.71 6.80
C VAL A 183 -0.82 26.44 8.14
N MET A 184 -1.53 27.55 8.36
CA MET A 184 -1.44 28.29 9.62
C MET A 184 -1.89 27.46 10.83
N SER A 185 -2.98 26.69 10.73
CA SER A 185 -3.42 25.81 11.81
C SER A 185 -2.40 24.69 12.09
N SER A 186 -1.81 24.13 11.04
CA SER A 186 -0.79 23.09 11.14
C SER A 186 0.50 23.61 11.76
N MET A 187 0.98 24.80 11.37
CA MET A 187 2.16 25.43 11.96
C MET A 187 1.96 25.73 13.44
N ARG A 188 0.80 26.29 13.82
CA ARG A 188 0.47 26.55 15.23
C ARG A 188 0.46 25.26 16.05
N ARG A 189 -0.13 24.20 15.51
CA ARG A 189 -0.17 22.88 16.15
C ARG A 189 1.22 22.29 16.33
N ALA A 190 2.07 22.39 15.31
CA ALA A 190 3.47 21.95 15.37
C ALA A 190 4.25 22.70 16.45
N ALA A 191 4.10 24.02 16.56
CA ALA A 191 4.75 24.84 17.59
C ALA A 191 4.30 24.44 19.01
N LEU A 192 2.99 24.25 19.22
CA LEU A 192 2.44 23.78 20.51
C LEU A 192 2.94 22.37 20.86
N MET A 193 3.03 21.49 19.86
CA MET A 193 3.52 20.13 20.05
C MET A 193 5.02 20.13 20.40
N GLY A 194 5.82 21.00 19.80
CA GLY A 194 7.23 21.21 20.17
C GLY A 194 7.39 21.72 21.60
N ALA A 195 6.67 22.78 21.97
CA ALA A 195 6.70 23.31 23.34
C ALA A 195 6.27 22.26 24.39
N ALA A 196 5.27 21.43 24.07
CA ALA A 196 4.86 20.32 24.93
C ALA A 196 5.90 19.19 25.02
N MET A 197 6.67 18.95 23.96
CA MET A 197 7.78 18.00 23.96
C MET A 197 8.93 18.48 24.84
N ASP A 198 9.29 19.76 24.75
CA ASP A 198 10.33 20.37 25.57
C ASP A 198 9.95 20.35 27.06
N ALA A 199 8.70 20.69 27.38
CA ALA A 199 8.15 20.60 28.74
C ALA A 199 8.17 19.18 29.31
N ARG A 200 8.12 18.15 28.46
CA ARG A 200 8.21 16.73 28.84
C ARG A 200 9.63 16.15 28.73
N ALA A 201 10.64 17.00 28.54
CA ALA A 201 12.04 16.59 28.39
C ALA A 201 12.24 15.54 27.27
N PHE A 202 11.53 15.69 26.14
CA PHE A 202 11.61 14.73 25.05
C PHE A 202 13.01 14.76 24.41
N GLY A 203 13.74 13.66 24.57
CA GLY A 203 15.08 13.48 24.00
C GLY A 203 16.21 13.58 25.01
N CYS A 204 15.90 13.83 26.29
CA CYS A 204 16.91 13.90 27.36
C CYS A 204 17.52 12.54 27.75
N SER A 205 16.83 11.42 27.50
CA SER A 205 17.35 10.07 27.75
C SER A 205 17.60 9.31 26.45
N ALA A 206 18.74 8.62 26.36
CA ALA A 206 19.07 7.68 25.31
C ALA A 206 18.29 6.35 25.44
N ALA A 207 18.00 5.93 26.67
CA ALA A 207 17.18 4.74 26.93
C ALA A 207 15.69 5.13 26.99
N ARG A 208 14.90 4.63 26.03
CA ARG A 208 13.45 4.85 25.95
C ARG A 208 12.69 3.57 26.24
N THR A 209 11.64 3.68 27.05
CA THR A 209 10.66 2.62 27.31
C THR A 209 9.49 2.75 26.35
N SER A 210 9.04 1.65 25.76
CA SER A 210 7.85 1.60 24.90
C SER A 210 6.65 1.05 25.66
N ILE A 211 5.50 1.71 25.54
CA ILE A 211 4.24 1.25 26.14
C ILE A 211 3.69 0.04 25.36
N GLN A 212 3.81 0.05 24.03
CA GLN A 212 3.54 -1.13 23.20
C GLN A 212 4.79 -1.99 23.09
N ASN A 213 4.70 -3.22 23.58
CA ASN A 213 5.73 -4.24 23.40
C ASN A 213 5.27 -5.26 22.37
N LEU A 214 5.87 -5.22 21.19
CA LEU A 214 5.80 -6.29 20.20
C LEU A 214 6.54 -7.51 20.77
N ARG A 215 5.84 -8.62 20.97
CA ARG A 215 6.45 -9.88 21.43
C ARG A 215 6.49 -10.84 20.25
N PHE A 216 7.70 -11.25 19.85
CA PHE A 216 7.82 -12.32 18.87
C PHE A 216 7.35 -13.59 19.54
N THR A 217 6.31 -14.19 19.01
CA THR A 217 5.89 -15.51 19.44
C THR A 217 6.47 -16.56 18.50
N SER A 218 6.64 -17.78 18.98
CA SER A 218 7.13 -18.91 18.18
C SER A 218 6.22 -19.19 16.98
N VAL A 219 4.95 -18.79 17.06
CA VAL A 219 3.97 -18.86 15.97
C VAL A 219 4.33 -17.90 14.84
N ASP A 220 4.88 -16.72 15.15
CA ASP A 220 5.35 -15.75 14.15
C ASP A 220 6.56 -16.29 13.40
N ALA A 221 7.50 -16.90 14.13
CA ALA A 221 8.66 -17.56 13.54
C ALA A 221 8.25 -18.70 12.61
N LEU A 222 7.34 -19.57 13.06
CA LEU A 222 6.85 -20.69 12.27
C LEU A 222 6.09 -20.23 11.02
N ALA A 223 5.29 -19.16 11.12
CA ALA A 223 4.58 -18.58 9.98
C ALA A 223 5.52 -17.90 8.97
N SER A 224 6.56 -17.21 9.44
CA SER A 224 7.58 -16.65 8.54
C SER A 224 8.37 -17.73 7.83
N VAL A 225 8.77 -18.78 8.54
CA VAL A 225 9.52 -19.91 7.96
C VAL A 225 8.66 -20.69 6.97
N SER A 226 7.40 -20.99 7.30
CA SER A 226 6.50 -21.70 6.38
C SER A 226 6.21 -20.89 5.12
N ALA A 227 5.97 -19.59 5.24
CA ALA A 227 5.81 -18.71 4.09
C ALA A 227 7.07 -18.66 3.22
N PHE A 228 8.25 -18.60 3.85
CA PHE A 228 9.52 -18.62 3.13
C PHE A 228 9.73 -19.93 2.38
N VAL A 229 9.47 -21.07 3.03
CA VAL A 229 9.58 -22.40 2.40
C VAL A 229 8.62 -22.54 1.22
N VAL A 230 7.35 -22.16 1.37
CA VAL A 230 6.37 -22.16 0.27
C VAL A 230 6.86 -21.28 -0.89
N SER A 231 7.38 -20.10 -0.57
CA SER A 231 7.90 -19.17 -1.58
C SER A 231 9.12 -19.75 -2.33
N CYS A 232 10.06 -20.40 -1.64
CA CYS A 232 11.19 -21.09 -2.27
C CYS A 232 10.76 -22.28 -3.12
N THR A 233 9.79 -23.08 -2.66
CA THR A 233 9.28 -24.22 -3.45
C THR A 233 8.64 -23.75 -4.75
N LEU A 234 7.91 -22.63 -4.75
CA LEU A 234 7.31 -22.08 -5.96
C LEU A 234 8.36 -21.61 -6.97
N VAL A 235 9.44 -20.98 -6.51
CA VAL A 235 10.56 -20.56 -7.39
C VAL A 235 11.30 -21.77 -7.97
N VAL A 236 11.53 -22.81 -7.16
CA VAL A 236 12.20 -24.03 -7.65
C VAL A 236 11.32 -24.75 -8.69
N ILE A 237 10.01 -24.79 -8.50
CA ILE A 237 9.07 -25.38 -9.47
C ILE A 237 9.04 -24.57 -10.76
N ASP A 238 9.03 -23.23 -10.68
CA ASP A 238 9.11 -22.34 -11.85
C ASP A 238 10.38 -22.62 -12.66
N ARG A 239 11.53 -22.73 -12.00
CA ARG A 239 12.81 -22.99 -12.67
C ARG A 239 13.01 -24.43 -13.14
N ALA A 240 12.18 -25.36 -12.71
CA ALA A 240 12.26 -26.77 -13.08
C ALA A 240 11.42 -27.12 -14.33
N PHE A 241 10.53 -26.22 -14.75
CA PHE A 241 9.73 -26.32 -15.97
C PHE A 241 10.22 -25.34 -17.04
#